data_AF-X8EFM0-F1
#
_entry.id   AF-X8EFM0-F1
#
_cell.length_a   1.000
_cell.length_b   1.000
_cell.length_c   1.000
_cell.angle_alpha   90.00
_cell.angle_beta   90.00
_cell.angle_gamma   90.00
#
_symmetry.space_group_name_H-M   'P 1'
#
loop_
_entity.id
_entity.type
_entity.pdbx_description
1 polymer ?
#
loop_
_entity_poly.entity_id
_entity_poly.type
_entity_poly.pdbx_seq_one_letter_code
_entity_poly.pdbx_strand_id
1 'polypeptide(L)'
;MPYGIGGKFANPDRPVIVFAGDGAMQMNGMAELITIAHYWKEWTDPRLVVAVLHNNDLNQVTWEMRAMAGAPKFAESQTIPNVDYAGFAASLGLGSATLTDPGQIASAWDQALGADRPTVLDVHCDPNIPPVPPHATFDQMKAAAMSVLKGDEDAFGILREGIKVKAQEFLPHRDKSRT
;
A
#
# COMPACT_ATOMS: atom_id res chain seq x y z
N MET A 1 -11.16 5.03 -1.37
CA MET A 1 -11.51 5.66 -2.66
C MET A 1 -12.74 6.57 -2.54
N PRO A 2 -13.98 6.10 -2.29
CA PRO A 2 -15.16 6.98 -2.23
C PRO A 2 -15.04 8.14 -1.22
N TYR A 3 -14.51 7.88 -0.04
CA TYR A 3 -14.25 8.93 0.96
C TYR A 3 -13.27 10.00 0.48
N GLY A 4 -12.28 9.64 -0.33
CA GLY A 4 -11.34 10.59 -0.92
C GLY A 4 -12.03 11.52 -1.92
N ILE A 5 -12.89 10.96 -2.77
CA ILE A 5 -13.72 11.73 -3.71
C ILE A 5 -14.68 12.65 -2.95
N GLY A 6 -15.37 12.13 -1.93
CA GLY A 6 -16.26 12.94 -1.08
C GLY A 6 -15.51 14.08 -0.37
N GLY A 7 -14.32 13.80 0.17
CA GLY A 7 -13.44 14.83 0.75
C GLY A 7 -13.04 15.89 -0.26
N LYS A 8 -12.79 15.49 -1.51
CA LYS A 8 -12.43 16.40 -2.60
C LYS A 8 -13.59 17.30 -3.02
N PHE A 9 -14.80 16.77 -3.12
CA PHE A 9 -16.00 17.60 -3.37
C PHE A 9 -16.32 18.55 -2.20
N ALA A 10 -16.07 18.11 -0.96
CA ALA A 10 -16.30 18.96 0.21
C ALA A 10 -15.26 20.08 0.35
N ASN A 11 -14.04 19.89 -0.16
CA ASN A 11 -12.94 20.86 -0.09
C ASN A 11 -12.18 20.91 -1.43
N PRO A 12 -12.77 21.46 -2.50
CA PRO A 12 -12.23 21.37 -3.87
C PRO A 12 -10.95 22.16 -4.09
N ASP A 13 -10.62 23.09 -3.19
CA ASP A 13 -9.42 23.92 -3.17
C ASP A 13 -8.22 23.26 -2.47
N ARG A 14 -8.42 22.09 -1.84
CA ARG A 14 -7.39 21.39 -1.07
C ARG A 14 -6.94 20.10 -1.75
N PRO A 15 -5.64 19.75 -1.69
CA PRO A 15 -5.19 18.45 -2.16
C PRO A 15 -5.74 17.34 -1.27
N VAL A 16 -6.06 16.20 -1.87
CA VAL A 16 -6.49 14.97 -1.17
C VAL A 16 -5.52 13.85 -1.48
N ILE A 17 -5.13 13.09 -0.45
CA ILE A 17 -4.29 11.90 -0.60
C ILE A 17 -5.08 10.71 -0.09
N VAL A 18 -5.17 9.67 -0.92
CA VAL A 18 -5.83 8.41 -0.61
C VAL A 18 -4.79 7.31 -0.58
N PHE A 19 -4.64 6.65 0.57
CA PHE A 19 -3.93 5.37 0.64
C PHE A 19 -4.96 4.25 0.49
N ALA A 20 -4.73 3.34 -0.45
CA ALA A 20 -5.60 2.20 -0.72
C ALA A 20 -4.75 0.94 -0.89
N GLY A 21 -5.21 -0.19 -0.35
CA GLY A 21 -4.66 -1.48 -0.77
C GLY A 21 -5.16 -1.87 -2.17
N ASP A 22 -4.38 -2.63 -2.90
CA ASP A 22 -4.76 -3.27 -4.17
C ASP A 22 -6.07 -4.08 -4.07
N GLY A 23 -6.32 -4.80 -2.98
CA GLY A 23 -7.60 -5.46 -2.72
C GLY A 23 -8.79 -4.48 -2.69
N ALA A 24 -8.62 -3.33 -2.05
CA ALA A 24 -9.64 -2.27 -2.04
C ALA A 24 -9.80 -1.62 -3.43
N MET A 25 -8.73 -1.57 -4.22
CA MET A 25 -8.78 -1.12 -5.61
C MET A 25 -9.59 -2.09 -6.48
N GLN A 26 -9.44 -3.40 -6.29
CA GLN A 26 -10.20 -4.42 -7.04
C GLN A 26 -11.67 -4.50 -6.61
N MET A 27 -12.00 -4.15 -5.35
CA MET A 27 -13.41 -4.10 -4.91
C MET A 27 -14.19 -3.02 -5.66
N ASN A 28 -13.79 -1.75 -5.52
CA ASN A 28 -14.47 -0.61 -6.15
C ASN A 28 -13.50 0.50 -6.58
N GLY A 29 -12.24 0.49 -6.13
CA GLY A 29 -11.35 1.63 -6.34
C GLY A 29 -11.04 1.92 -7.80
N MET A 30 -10.99 0.91 -8.67
CA MET A 30 -10.84 1.12 -10.12
C MET A 30 -12.06 1.82 -10.73
N ALA A 31 -13.28 1.40 -10.37
CA ALA A 31 -14.49 2.07 -10.86
C ALA A 31 -14.50 3.55 -10.44
N GLU A 32 -14.00 3.86 -9.24
CA GLU A 32 -13.89 5.24 -8.77
C GLU A 32 -12.83 6.09 -9.49
N LEU A 33 -11.85 5.49 -10.16
CA LEU A 33 -10.95 6.24 -11.04
C LEU A 33 -11.69 6.80 -12.26
N ILE A 34 -12.74 6.12 -12.73
CA ILE A 34 -13.62 6.62 -13.79
C ILE A 34 -14.41 7.84 -13.27
N THR A 35 -14.93 7.77 -12.04
CA THR A 35 -15.57 8.89 -11.36
C THR A 35 -14.63 10.09 -11.28
N ILE A 36 -13.39 9.88 -10.84
CA ILE A 36 -12.37 10.95 -10.77
C ILE A 36 -12.12 11.54 -12.15
N ALA A 37 -11.88 10.70 -13.17
CA ALA A 37 -11.62 11.14 -14.53
C ALA A 37 -12.76 12.00 -15.11
N HIS A 38 -14.01 11.71 -14.73
CA HIS A 38 -15.17 12.47 -15.16
C HIS A 38 -15.26 13.85 -14.50
N TYR A 39 -15.04 13.95 -13.19
CA TYR A 39 -15.36 15.16 -12.42
C TYR A 39 -14.17 16.07 -12.10
N TRP A 40 -12.92 15.60 -12.20
CA TRP A 40 -11.80 16.33 -11.58
C TRP A 40 -11.57 17.76 -12.08
N LYS A 41 -12.02 18.07 -13.30
CA LYS A 41 -11.91 19.41 -13.90
C LYS A 41 -12.84 20.44 -13.26
N GLU A 42 -13.81 20.01 -12.46
CA GLU A 42 -14.70 20.88 -11.70
C GLU A 42 -14.04 21.40 -10.41
N TRP A 43 -12.95 20.77 -9.95
CA TRP A 43 -12.25 21.17 -8.73
C TRP A 43 -11.28 22.32 -9.00
N THR A 44 -11.25 23.31 -8.09
CA THR A 44 -10.34 24.46 -8.18
C THR A 44 -8.88 24.04 -8.08
N ASP A 45 -8.58 23.10 -7.18
CA ASP A 45 -7.31 22.40 -7.13
C ASP A 45 -7.53 20.99 -7.69
N PRO A 46 -6.86 20.56 -8.77
CA PRO A 46 -7.09 19.24 -9.36
C PRO A 46 -6.39 18.10 -8.60
N ARG A 47 -5.55 18.41 -7.60
CA ARG A 47 -4.70 17.43 -6.95
C ARG A 47 -5.51 16.48 -6.08
N LEU A 48 -5.58 15.24 -6.54
CA LEU A 48 -6.01 14.07 -5.79
C LEU A 48 -5.01 12.97 -6.11
N VAL A 49 -4.24 12.54 -5.10
CA VAL A 49 -3.23 11.47 -5.26
C VAL A 49 -3.77 10.19 -4.66
N VAL A 50 -3.77 9.11 -5.43
CA VAL A 50 -4.11 7.77 -4.95
C VAL A 50 -2.81 6.96 -4.87
N ALA A 51 -2.35 6.67 -3.67
CA ALA A 51 -1.25 5.75 -3.42
C ALA A 51 -1.82 4.34 -3.20
N VAL A 52 -1.67 3.48 -4.20
CA VAL A 52 -2.00 2.07 -4.10
C VAL A 52 -0.82 1.34 -3.45
N LEU A 53 -1.06 0.69 -2.31
CA LEU A 53 -0.12 -0.20 -1.66
C LEU A 53 -0.36 -1.59 -2.22
N HIS A 54 0.47 -1.98 -3.19
CA HIS A 54 0.28 -3.13 -4.05
C HIS A 54 1.18 -4.28 -3.60
N ASN A 55 0.60 -5.34 -3.03
CA ASN A 55 1.33 -6.49 -2.52
C ASN A 55 0.74 -7.85 -2.95
N ASN A 56 -0.31 -7.82 -3.79
CA ASN A 56 -1.09 -8.96 -4.29
C ASN A 56 -1.61 -9.88 -3.18
N ASP A 57 -1.89 -9.32 -2.01
CA ASP A 57 -2.26 -10.07 -0.81
C ASP A 57 -3.34 -9.34 0.00
N LEU A 58 -4.35 -10.06 0.48
CA LEU A 58 -5.28 -9.56 1.50
C LEU A 58 -4.59 -9.54 2.87
N ASN A 59 -3.59 -8.66 2.98
CA ASN A 59 -2.50 -8.76 3.94
C ASN A 59 -2.94 -8.73 5.40
N GLN A 60 -3.97 -7.95 5.72
CA GLN A 60 -4.54 -7.95 7.07
C GLN A 60 -5.09 -9.33 7.47
N VAL A 61 -5.78 -10.02 6.55
CA VAL A 61 -6.34 -11.36 6.81
C VAL A 61 -5.22 -12.40 6.91
N THR A 62 -4.22 -12.31 6.04
CA THR A 62 -3.02 -13.15 6.07
C THR A 62 -2.34 -13.07 7.43
N TRP A 63 -2.10 -11.85 7.92
CA TRP A 63 -1.44 -11.65 9.21
C TRP A 63 -2.32 -11.98 10.42
N GLU A 64 -3.64 -11.79 10.34
CA GLU A 64 -4.55 -12.24 11.38
C GLU A 64 -4.51 -13.77 11.53
N MET A 65 -4.53 -14.53 10.42
CA MET A 65 -4.39 -15.99 10.46
C MET A 65 -3.03 -16.43 11.00
N ARG A 66 -1.95 -15.78 10.57
CA ARG A 66 -0.58 -16.09 11.05
C ARG A 66 -0.41 -15.77 12.53
N ALA A 67 -0.74 -14.55 12.95
CA ALA A 67 -0.41 -14.02 14.28
C ALA A 67 -1.44 -14.40 15.36
N MET A 68 -2.71 -14.58 15.01
CA MET A 68 -3.77 -14.89 15.98
C MET A 68 -4.23 -16.34 15.92
N ALA A 69 -4.33 -16.93 14.73
CA ALA A 69 -4.79 -18.32 14.58
C ALA A 69 -3.64 -19.36 14.51
N GLY A 70 -2.39 -18.91 14.33
CA GLY A 70 -1.24 -19.83 14.12
C GLY A 70 -1.47 -20.76 12.93
N ALA A 71 -2.18 -20.25 11.92
CA ALA A 71 -2.54 -20.94 10.69
C ALA A 71 -1.79 -20.29 9.51
N PRO A 72 -1.37 -21.09 8.52
CA PRO A 72 -0.76 -20.55 7.31
C PRO A 72 -1.75 -19.71 6.52
N LYS A 73 -1.23 -18.91 5.59
CA LYS A 73 -2.00 -18.23 4.55
C LYS A 73 -2.94 -19.19 3.82
N PHE A 74 -4.18 -18.79 3.56
CA PHE A 74 -5.11 -19.49 2.68
C PHE A 74 -5.08 -18.85 1.29
N ALA A 75 -4.16 -19.33 0.46
CA ALA A 75 -3.78 -18.71 -0.82
C ALA A 75 -4.97 -18.50 -1.76
N GLU A 76 -5.93 -19.44 -1.79
CA GLU A 76 -7.11 -19.40 -2.65
C GLU A 76 -8.03 -18.21 -2.38
N SER A 77 -7.98 -17.65 -1.16
CA SER A 77 -8.75 -16.45 -0.80
C SER A 77 -7.90 -15.19 -0.70
N GLN A 78 -6.62 -15.31 -0.34
CA GLN A 78 -5.80 -14.17 0.07
C GLN A 78 -4.88 -13.67 -1.04
N THR A 79 -4.50 -14.53 -1.99
CA THR A 79 -3.76 -14.12 -3.19
C THR A 79 -4.72 -13.52 -4.20
N ILE A 80 -4.53 -12.25 -4.53
CA ILE A 80 -5.36 -11.55 -5.52
C ILE A 80 -4.62 -11.41 -6.86
N PRO A 81 -5.34 -11.32 -8.00
CA PRO A 81 -4.71 -11.16 -9.31
C PRO A 81 -3.91 -9.86 -9.40
N ASN A 82 -2.76 -9.91 -10.10
CA ASN A 82 -1.99 -8.71 -10.40
C ASN A 82 -2.72 -7.83 -11.44
N VAL A 83 -2.92 -6.55 -11.11
CA VAL A 83 -3.59 -5.57 -11.97
C VAL A 83 -2.68 -4.35 -12.15
N ASP A 84 -2.59 -3.84 -13.37
CA ASP A 84 -1.86 -2.61 -13.67
C ASP A 84 -2.72 -1.37 -13.36
N TYR A 85 -2.68 -0.90 -12.11
CA TYR A 85 -3.49 0.23 -11.66
C TYR A 85 -3.02 1.55 -12.27
N ALA A 86 -1.70 1.72 -12.41
CA ALA A 86 -1.11 2.88 -13.06
C ALA A 86 -1.51 2.95 -14.54
N GLY A 87 -1.41 1.84 -15.28
CA GLY A 87 -1.83 1.74 -16.67
C GLY A 87 -3.32 1.99 -16.85
N PHE A 88 -4.17 1.48 -15.96
CA PHE A 88 -5.60 1.78 -15.98
C PHE A 88 -5.87 3.27 -15.77
N ALA A 89 -5.21 3.91 -14.79
CA ALA A 89 -5.32 5.35 -14.58
C ALA A 89 -4.83 6.16 -15.80
N ALA A 90 -3.72 5.76 -16.42
CA ALA A 90 -3.22 6.37 -17.65
C ALA A 90 -4.23 6.29 -18.80
N SER A 91 -4.93 5.15 -18.93
CA SER A 91 -5.98 4.94 -19.94
C SER A 91 -7.16 5.92 -19.80
N LEU A 92 -7.38 6.44 -18.59
CA LEU A 92 -8.41 7.44 -18.27
C LEU A 92 -7.89 8.89 -18.40
N GLY A 93 -6.62 9.08 -18.79
CA GLY A 93 -5.98 10.39 -18.92
C GLY A 93 -5.49 11.00 -17.60
N LEU A 94 -5.47 10.22 -16.52
CA LEU A 94 -4.94 10.63 -15.21
C LEU A 94 -3.41 10.53 -15.20
N GLY A 95 -2.78 11.25 -14.26
CA GLY A 95 -1.38 11.05 -13.95
C GLY A 95 -1.17 9.65 -13.37
N SER A 96 -0.04 9.02 -13.66
CA SER A 96 0.26 7.70 -13.10
C SER A 96 1.75 7.42 -13.03
N ALA A 97 2.15 6.59 -12.06
CA ALA A 97 3.49 6.03 -11.97
C ALA A 97 3.45 4.66 -11.27
N THR A 98 4.17 3.69 -11.81
CA THR A 98 4.45 2.41 -11.15
C THR A 98 5.80 2.50 -10.45
N LEU A 99 5.83 2.22 -9.15
CA LEU A 99 7.02 2.26 -8.31
C LEU A 99 7.39 0.85 -7.88
N THR A 100 8.55 0.39 -8.32
CA THR A 100 9.10 -0.94 -7.98
C THR A 100 10.42 -0.84 -7.22
N ASP A 101 10.99 0.36 -7.10
CA ASP A 101 12.20 0.64 -6.33
C ASP A 101 11.95 1.73 -5.29
N PRO A 102 12.34 1.55 -4.01
CA PRO A 102 12.18 2.55 -2.96
C PRO A 102 12.79 3.92 -3.27
N GLY A 103 13.86 3.97 -4.07
CA GLY A 103 14.49 5.20 -4.54
C GLY A 103 13.62 6.07 -5.45
N GLN A 104 12.52 5.51 -6.00
CA GLN A 104 11.56 6.23 -6.84
C GLN A 104 10.50 6.97 -6.01
N ILE A 105 10.34 6.65 -4.72
CA ILE A 105 9.25 7.16 -3.89
C ILE A 105 9.28 8.69 -3.81
N ALA A 106 10.44 9.28 -3.51
CA ALA A 106 10.55 10.73 -3.33
C ALA A 106 10.16 11.50 -4.61
N SER A 107 10.76 11.12 -5.74
CA SER A 107 10.49 11.80 -7.02
C SER A 107 9.05 11.59 -7.51
N ALA A 108 8.46 10.42 -7.25
CA ALA A 108 7.07 10.14 -7.60
C ALA A 108 6.09 11.01 -6.80
N TRP A 109 6.34 11.22 -5.50
CA TRP A 109 5.53 12.12 -4.67
C TRP A 109 5.67 13.57 -5.10
N ASP A 110 6.89 14.04 -5.39
CA ASP A 110 7.12 15.39 -5.90
C ASP A 110 6.34 15.65 -7.20
N GLN A 111 6.38 14.68 -8.12
CA GLN A 111 5.61 14.74 -9.37
C GLN A 111 4.10 14.74 -9.12
N ALA A 112 3.59 13.83 -8.27
CA ALA A 112 2.16 13.72 -8.00
C ALA A 112 1.58 14.96 -7.28
N LEU A 113 2.34 15.57 -6.37
CA LEU A 113 1.91 16.76 -5.62
C LEU A 113 2.06 18.06 -6.44
N GLY A 114 2.90 18.05 -7.48
CA GLY A 114 3.06 19.11 -8.45
C GLY A 114 2.22 18.95 -9.72
N ALA A 115 1.46 17.84 -9.85
CA ALA A 115 0.71 17.53 -11.06
C ALA A 115 -0.49 18.47 -11.28
N ASP A 116 -0.84 18.67 -12.55
CA ASP A 116 -1.98 19.45 -13.01
C ASP A 116 -3.31 18.66 -13.04
N ARG A 117 -3.28 17.41 -12.55
CA ARG A 117 -4.37 16.45 -12.61
C ARG A 117 -4.26 15.41 -11.48
N PRO A 118 -5.34 14.67 -11.17
CA PRO A 118 -5.26 13.54 -10.26
C PRO A 118 -4.23 12.51 -10.71
N THR A 119 -3.52 11.92 -9.75
CA THR A 119 -2.39 11.02 -10.02
C THR A 119 -2.53 9.73 -9.23
N VAL A 120 -2.28 8.58 -9.88
CA VAL A 120 -2.21 7.27 -9.22
C VAL A 120 -0.76 6.82 -9.11
N LEU A 121 -0.30 6.59 -7.88
CA LEU A 121 0.98 5.97 -7.58
C LEU A 121 0.74 4.50 -7.24
N ASP A 122 1.15 3.60 -8.12
CA ASP A 122 1.08 2.16 -7.92
C ASP A 122 2.38 1.68 -7.26
N VAL A 123 2.36 1.52 -5.93
CA VAL A 123 3.55 1.29 -5.12
C VAL A 123 3.65 -0.19 -4.75
N HIS A 124 4.57 -0.90 -5.40
CA HIS A 124 4.83 -2.30 -5.10
C HIS A 124 5.49 -2.45 -3.72
N CYS A 125 4.85 -3.23 -2.86
CA CYS A 125 5.21 -3.47 -1.49
C CYS A 125 5.47 -4.96 -1.26
N ASP A 126 6.35 -5.29 -0.31
CA ASP A 126 6.60 -6.68 0.07
C ASP A 126 5.46 -7.19 0.99
N PRO A 127 4.71 -8.24 0.60
CA PRO A 127 3.63 -8.80 1.43
C PRO A 127 4.13 -9.45 2.73
N ASN A 128 5.44 -9.73 2.84
CA ASN A 128 6.04 -10.46 3.96
C ASN A 128 6.53 -9.56 5.09
N ILE A 129 6.34 -8.25 4.99
CA ILE A 129 6.64 -7.35 6.10
C ILE A 129 5.56 -7.54 7.17
N PRO A 130 5.92 -7.99 8.39
CA PRO A 130 4.95 -8.12 9.47
C PRO A 130 4.43 -6.74 9.89
N PRO A 131 3.12 -6.57 10.14
CA PRO A 131 2.63 -5.45 10.90
C PRO A 131 3.10 -5.68 12.35
N VAL A 132 4.34 -5.28 12.67
CA VAL A 132 4.92 -5.46 14.00
C VAL A 132 4.13 -4.59 14.98
N PRO A 133 3.37 -5.17 15.92
CA PRO A 133 2.81 -4.37 17.00
C PRO A 133 3.99 -3.83 17.82
N PRO A 134 3.98 -2.56 18.24
CA PRO A 134 5.05 -1.99 19.06
C PRO A 134 5.32 -2.78 20.35
N HIS A 135 4.36 -3.60 20.77
CA HIS A 135 4.51 -4.62 21.81
C HIS A 135 3.96 -5.97 21.31
N ALA A 136 4.78 -6.74 20.60
CA ALA A 136 4.45 -8.14 20.29
C ALA A 136 4.42 -8.95 21.59
N THR A 137 3.29 -9.57 21.91
CA THR A 137 3.19 -10.45 23.08
C THR A 137 3.92 -11.77 22.80
N PHE A 138 4.38 -12.44 23.85
CA PHE A 138 5.07 -13.74 23.72
C PHE A 138 4.23 -14.78 22.96
N ASP A 139 2.90 -14.73 23.13
CA ASP A 139 1.96 -15.61 22.44
C ASP A 139 1.88 -15.33 20.92
N GLN A 140 1.94 -14.07 20.50
CA GLN A 140 1.97 -13.69 19.08
C GLN A 140 3.27 -14.14 18.39
N MET A 141 4.41 -14.04 19.08
CA MET A 141 5.68 -14.58 18.56
C MET A 141 5.63 -16.10 18.42
N LYS A 142 5.05 -16.81 19.41
CA LYS A 142 4.90 -18.26 19.37
C LYS A 142 3.92 -18.71 18.27
N ALA A 143 2.83 -17.98 18.06
CA ALA A 143 1.87 -18.25 16.99
C ALA A 143 2.50 -18.07 15.59
N ALA A 144 3.25 -16.98 15.37
CA ALA A 144 3.97 -16.73 14.13
C ALA A 144 5.06 -17.80 13.86
N ALA A 145 5.78 -18.25 14.90
CA ALA A 145 6.73 -19.36 14.76
C ALA A 145 6.02 -20.68 14.40
N MET A 146 4.83 -20.93 14.96
CA MET A 146 4.02 -22.12 14.68
C MET A 146 3.45 -22.12 13.26
N SER A 147 3.08 -20.96 12.69
CA SER A 147 2.58 -20.89 11.31
C SER A 147 3.69 -21.24 10.30
N VAL A 148 4.91 -20.73 10.51
CA VAL A 148 6.10 -21.09 9.72
C VAL A 148 6.38 -22.60 9.79
N LEU A 149 6.33 -23.19 10.98
CA LEU A 149 6.53 -24.64 11.19
C LEU A 149 5.46 -25.52 10.52
N LYS A 150 4.25 -25.00 10.35
CA LYS A 150 3.14 -25.71 9.68
C LYS A 150 3.16 -25.60 8.14
N GLY A 151 4.22 -25.03 7.56
CA GLY A 151 4.42 -25.02 6.11
C GLY A 151 3.84 -23.80 5.42
N ASP A 152 3.93 -22.62 6.04
CA ASP A 152 3.65 -21.35 5.35
C ASP A 152 4.55 -21.21 4.12
N GLU A 153 3.96 -21.00 2.95
CA GLU A 153 4.67 -20.93 1.67
C GLU A 153 5.67 -19.75 1.61
N ASP A 154 5.42 -18.69 2.40
CA ASP A 154 6.26 -17.50 2.47
C ASP A 154 7.32 -17.55 3.60
N ALA A 155 7.50 -18.69 4.27
CA ALA A 155 8.35 -18.84 5.44
C ALA A 155 9.76 -18.22 5.30
N PHE A 156 10.39 -18.40 4.12
CA PHE A 156 11.72 -17.86 3.84
C PHE A 156 11.72 -16.33 3.69
N GLY A 157 10.68 -15.76 3.06
CA GLY A 157 10.51 -14.31 2.88
C GLY A 157 10.29 -13.60 4.22
N ILE A 158 9.43 -14.16 5.06
CA ILE A 158 9.14 -13.64 6.41
C ILE A 158 10.40 -13.59 7.28
N LEU A 159 11.23 -14.65 7.26
CA LEU A 159 12.49 -14.68 8.01
C LEU A 159 13.47 -13.61 7.53
N ARG A 160 13.62 -13.46 6.21
CA ARG A 160 14.54 -12.50 5.60
C ARG A 160 14.17 -11.06 5.95
N GLU A 161 12.90 -10.69 5.79
CA GLU A 161 12.46 -9.32 6.08
C GLU A 161 12.44 -9.05 7.59
N GLY A 162 12.11 -10.04 8.44
CA GLY A 162 12.21 -9.91 9.89
C GLY A 162 13.63 -9.56 10.37
N ILE A 163 14.65 -10.19 9.77
CA ILE A 163 16.07 -9.87 10.05
C ILE A 163 16.41 -8.44 9.61
N LYS A 164 15.94 -8.04 8.43
CA LYS A 164 16.20 -6.70 7.86
C LYS A 164 15.56 -5.58 8.69
N VAL A 165 14.32 -5.76 9.15
CA VAL A 165 13.64 -4.81 10.05
C VAL A 165 14.40 -4.67 11.36
N LYS A 166 14.83 -5.79 11.98
CA LYS A 166 15.66 -5.74 13.19
C LYS A 166 17.01 -5.04 12.93
N ALA A 167 17.65 -5.30 11.81
CA ALA A 167 18.88 -4.61 11.45
C ALA A 167 18.68 -3.09 11.29
N GLN A 168 17.53 -2.66 10.73
CA GLN A 168 17.15 -1.24 10.63
C GLN A 168 16.86 -0.60 11.98
N GLU A 169 16.27 -1.32 12.95
CA GLU A 169 16.09 -0.83 14.33
C GLU A 169 17.44 -0.63 15.06
N PHE A 170 18.43 -1.48 14.79
CA PHE A 170 19.77 -1.39 15.40
C PHE A 170 20.72 -0.45 14.65
N LEU A 171 20.38 -0.02 13.43
CA LEU A 171 21.13 1.01 12.72
C LEU A 171 20.82 2.37 13.37
N PRO A 172 21.83 3.08 13.92
CA PRO A 172 21.60 4.38 14.52
C PRO A 172 21.01 5.32 13.47
N HIS A 173 19.89 5.97 13.82
CA HIS A 173 19.36 7.09 13.05
C HIS A 173 20.48 8.10 12.86
N ARG A 174 20.96 8.22 11.63
CA ARG A 174 21.94 9.25 11.26
C ARG A 174 21.17 10.56 11.24
N ASP A 175 21.20 11.24 12.37
CA ASP A 175 20.64 12.57 12.54
C ASP A 175 21.34 13.50 11.53
N LYS A 176 20.69 13.76 10.39
CA LYS A 176 21.02 14.92 9.58
C LYS A 176 20.23 16.09 10.15
N SER A 177 20.72 16.58 11.29
CA SER A 177 20.32 17.86 11.83
C SER A 177 20.57 18.94 10.79
N ARG A 178 19.49 19.65 10.44
CA ARG A 178 19.42 21.10 10.15
C ARG A 178 20.75 21.81 9.81
N THR A 179 20.85 22.25 8.56
CA THR A 179 21.34 23.59 8.17
C THR A 179 20.61 24.00 6.90
#